data_AF-A0A3N5X1W7-F1
#
_entry.id   AF-A0A3N5X1W7-F1
#
_cell.length_a   1.000
_cell.length_b   1.000
_cell.length_c   1.000
_cell.angle_alpha   90.00
_cell.angle_beta   90.00
_cell.angle_gamma   90.00
#
_symmetry.space_group_name_H-M   'P 1'
#
loop_
_entity.id
_entity.type
_entity.pdbx_description
1 polymer ?
#
loop_
_entity_poly.entity_id
_entity_poly.type
_entity_poly.pdbx_seq_one_letter_code
_entity_poly.pdbx_strand_id
1 'polypeptide(L)'
;RYHLSDPYLRFYYRFVEPDIDLIELGQVDMLWNKISEQFRAFIGATTFEEICREWVAVQTRQGQMPFLFQHLGSHWATDAQVDVVAINWYEKAILLGECKWGLDAVGHSVIMELVEKTPRVVPGKDWQIHYVFFARAGFTIAAQAEAENINAQFVDLARLDHDLRSSS
;
A
#
# COMPACT_ATOMS: atom_id res chain seq x y z
N ARG A 1 -18.04 14.97 4.17
CA ARG A 1 -18.16 13.97 3.08
C ARG A 1 -17.91 12.62 3.73
N TYR A 2 -18.95 11.81 3.95
CA TYR A 2 -18.79 10.49 4.59
C TYR A 2 -18.16 9.53 3.58
N HIS A 3 -16.87 9.23 3.75
CA HIS A 3 -16.29 8.05 3.12
C HIS A 3 -16.69 6.84 3.97
N LEU A 4 -17.27 5.81 3.34
CA LEU A 4 -17.37 4.49 3.94
C LEU A 4 -15.95 3.99 4.21
N SER A 5 -15.49 4.16 5.44
CA SER A 5 -14.12 3.88 5.88
C SER A 5 -13.86 2.38 6.07
N ASP A 6 -14.90 1.56 6.13
CA ASP A 6 -14.78 0.12 6.38
C ASP A 6 -14.60 -0.65 5.06
N PRO A 7 -13.47 -1.36 4.86
CA PRO A 7 -13.24 -2.23 3.70
C PRO A 7 -14.31 -3.31 3.52
N TYR A 8 -14.86 -3.85 4.61
CA TYR A 8 -15.94 -4.83 4.59
C TYR A 8 -17.23 -4.21 4.05
N LEU A 9 -17.62 -3.02 4.53
CA LEU A 9 -18.81 -2.34 4.01
C LEU A 9 -18.64 -1.94 2.54
N ARG A 10 -17.45 -1.50 2.14
CA ARG A 10 -17.14 -1.21 0.72
C ARG A 10 -17.27 -2.46 -0.15
N PHE A 11 -16.76 -3.60 0.30
CA PHE A 11 -16.91 -4.87 -0.41
C PHE A 11 -18.38 -5.29 -0.47
N TYR A 12 -19.09 -5.24 0.66
CA TYR A 12 -20.49 -5.62 0.77
C TYR A 12 -21.36 -4.81 -0.19
N TYR A 13 -21.32 -3.47 -0.14
CA TYR A 13 -22.14 -2.64 -1.01
C TYR A 13 -21.72 -2.68 -2.49
N ARG A 14 -20.47 -3.02 -2.79
CA ARG A 14 -19.98 -3.08 -4.17
C ARG A 14 -20.29 -4.41 -4.86
N PHE A 15 -20.23 -5.52 -4.11
CA PHE A 15 -20.23 -6.87 -4.67
C PHE A 15 -21.30 -7.80 -4.13
N VAL A 16 -21.74 -7.59 -2.88
CA VAL A 16 -22.69 -8.49 -2.21
C VAL A 16 -24.11 -7.96 -2.34
N GLU A 17 -24.34 -6.69 -2.02
CA GLU A 17 -25.67 -6.07 -2.05
C GLU A 17 -26.33 -6.08 -3.44
N PRO A 18 -25.63 -5.76 -4.55
CA PRO A 18 -26.25 -5.74 -5.88
C PRO A 18 -26.69 -7.11 -6.40
N ASP A 19 -26.13 -8.19 -5.85
CA ASP A 19 -26.30 -9.57 -6.31
C ASP A 19 -26.69 -10.50 -5.13
N ILE A 20 -27.33 -9.97 -4.08
CA ILE A 20 -27.67 -10.72 -2.87
C ILE A 20 -28.61 -11.89 -3.17
N ASP A 21 -29.49 -11.73 -4.16
CA ASP A 21 -30.38 -12.75 -4.68
C ASP A 21 -29.61 -13.99 -5.19
N LEU A 22 -28.40 -13.82 -5.73
CA LEU A 22 -27.56 -14.96 -6.15
C LEU A 22 -27.08 -15.78 -4.96
N ILE A 23 -26.87 -15.14 -3.79
CA ILE A 23 -26.51 -15.84 -2.55
C ILE A 23 -27.72 -16.62 -2.04
N GLU A 24 -28.90 -15.99 -2.03
CA GLU A 24 -30.15 -16.63 -1.60
C GLU A 24 -30.51 -17.85 -2.47
N LEU A 25 -30.19 -17.81 -3.76
CA LEU A 25 -30.37 -18.91 -4.71
C LEU A 25 -29.24 -19.94 -4.72
N GLY A 26 -28.21 -19.78 -3.87
CA GLY A 26 -27.06 -20.68 -3.80
C GLY A 26 -26.13 -20.62 -5.04
N GLN A 27 -26.24 -19.60 -5.87
CA GLN A 27 -25.48 -19.42 -7.12
C GLN A 27 -24.13 -18.73 -6.88
N VAL A 28 -23.36 -19.24 -5.91
CA VAL A 28 -22.12 -18.63 -5.43
C VAL A 28 -21.04 -18.56 -6.53
N ASP A 29 -20.99 -19.53 -7.44
CA ASP A 29 -20.01 -19.53 -8.55
C ASP A 29 -20.27 -18.40 -9.56
N MET A 30 -21.54 -18.09 -9.84
CA MET A 30 -21.89 -16.98 -10.73
C MET A 30 -21.58 -15.63 -10.09
N LEU A 31 -21.84 -15.49 -8.80
CA LEU A 31 -21.42 -14.33 -8.01
C LEU A 31 -19.90 -14.19 -8.03
N TRP A 32 -19.16 -15.28 -7.80
CA TRP A 32 -17.70 -15.27 -7.80
C TRP A 32 -17.13 -14.83 -9.15
N ASN A 33 -17.67 -15.33 -10.27
CA ASN A 33 -17.22 -14.91 -11.60
C ASN A 33 -17.38 -13.39 -11.79
N LYS A 34 -18.54 -12.82 -11.45
CA LYS A 34 -18.80 -11.38 -11.50
C LYS A 34 -17.85 -10.58 -10.61
N ILE A 35 -17.63 -11.04 -9.38
CA ILE A 35 -16.71 -10.41 -8.44
C ILE A 35 -15.31 -10.44 -9.01
N SER A 36 -14.81 -11.61 -9.44
CA SER A 36 -13.43 -11.84 -9.84
C SER A 36 -12.94 -10.91 -10.96
N GLU A 37 -13.82 -10.55 -11.90
CA GLU A 37 -13.51 -9.61 -13.00
C GLU A 37 -13.26 -8.19 -12.50
N GLN A 38 -14.02 -7.76 -11.50
CA GLN A 38 -13.98 -6.40 -10.96
C GLN A 38 -13.17 -6.28 -9.66
N PHE A 39 -12.86 -7.41 -9.03
CA PHE A 39 -12.17 -7.50 -7.74
C PHE A 39 -10.78 -6.89 -7.83
N ARG A 40 -10.08 -7.09 -8.95
CA ARG A 40 -8.77 -6.47 -9.19
C ARG A 40 -8.83 -4.94 -9.16
N ALA A 41 -9.82 -4.35 -9.82
CA ALA A 41 -10.01 -2.90 -9.86
C ALA A 41 -10.44 -2.35 -8.48
N PHE A 42 -11.25 -3.11 -7.73
CA PHE A 42 -11.66 -2.74 -6.38
C PHE A 42 -10.51 -2.76 -5.38
N ILE A 43 -9.66 -3.78 -5.42
CA ILE A 43 -8.47 -3.85 -4.55
C ILE A 43 -7.48 -2.74 -4.91
N GLY A 44 -7.26 -2.50 -6.22
CA GLY A 44 -6.33 -1.48 -6.69
C GLY A 44 -6.76 -0.03 -6.42
N ALA A 45 -8.05 0.24 -6.17
CA ALA A 45 -8.54 1.61 -6.03
C ALA A 45 -8.16 2.31 -4.72
N THR A 46 -8.05 1.57 -3.61
CA THR A 46 -7.67 2.12 -2.28
C THR A 46 -7.25 1.01 -1.30
N THR A 47 -7.85 -0.17 -1.42
CA THR A 47 -7.67 -1.28 -0.49
C THR A 47 -6.22 -1.76 -0.41
N PHE A 48 -5.50 -1.82 -1.53
CA PHE A 48 -4.11 -2.26 -1.52
C PHE A 48 -3.21 -1.31 -0.72
N GLU A 49 -3.40 0.01 -0.87
CA GLU A 49 -2.65 0.98 -0.07
C GLU A 49 -2.97 0.87 1.43
N GLU A 50 -4.23 0.63 1.78
CA GLU A 50 -4.64 0.43 3.18
C GLU A 50 -3.94 -0.79 3.80
N ILE A 51 -3.87 -1.90 3.05
CA ILE A 51 -3.15 -3.10 3.47
C ILE A 51 -1.64 -2.83 3.60
N CYS A 52 -1.06 -2.06 2.67
CA CYS A 52 0.35 -1.68 2.74
C CYS A 52 0.66 -0.80 3.97
N ARG A 53 -0.27 0.11 4.33
CA ARG A 53 -0.18 0.87 5.58
C ARG A 53 -0.28 -0.04 6.80
N GLU A 54 -1.22 -1.00 6.82
CA GLU A 54 -1.31 -1.97 7.92
C GLU A 54 -0.01 -2.78 8.06
N TRP A 55 0.60 -3.19 6.95
CA TRP A 55 1.91 -3.85 6.96
C TRP A 55 2.97 -2.99 7.64
N VAL A 56 3.05 -1.69 7.33
CA VAL A 56 3.98 -0.76 8.02
C VAL A 56 3.70 -0.70 9.52
N ALA A 57 2.42 -0.68 9.93
CA ALA A 57 2.03 -0.67 11.34
C ALA A 57 2.41 -1.98 12.07
N VAL A 58 2.23 -3.14 11.43
CA VAL A 58 2.65 -4.45 11.94
C VAL A 58 4.17 -4.50 12.10
N GLN A 59 4.92 -4.18 11.05
CA GLN A 59 6.38 -4.23 11.09
C GLN A 59 6.96 -3.27 12.15
N THR A 60 6.34 -2.10 12.32
CA THR A 60 6.73 -1.15 13.37
C THR A 60 6.53 -1.74 14.77
N ARG A 61 5.38 -2.37 15.04
CA ARG A 61 5.10 -3.05 16.32
C ARG A 61 6.07 -4.21 16.60
N GLN A 62 6.52 -4.89 15.56
CA GLN A 62 7.50 -5.98 15.65
C GLN A 62 8.97 -5.49 15.72
N GLY A 63 9.22 -4.18 15.73
CA GLY A 63 10.56 -3.62 15.78
C GLY A 63 11.37 -3.83 14.50
N GLN A 64 10.71 -4.09 13.37
CA GLN A 64 11.34 -4.32 12.05
C GLN A 64 11.45 -3.05 11.21
N MET A 65 10.90 -1.93 11.69
CA MET A 65 11.00 -0.63 11.03
C MET A 65 12.13 0.22 11.64
N PRO A 66 12.79 1.08 10.85
CA PRO A 66 13.94 1.87 11.31
C PRO A 66 13.60 2.90 12.39
N PHE A 67 12.33 3.26 12.56
CA PHE A 67 11.86 4.19 13.58
C PHE A 67 10.39 3.90 13.94
N LEU A 68 9.94 4.42 15.09
CA LEU A 68 8.53 4.42 15.47
C LEU A 68 7.84 5.65 14.89
N PHE A 69 6.66 5.51 14.28
CA PHE A 69 5.92 6.67 13.75
C PHE A 69 4.90 7.22 14.76
N GLN A 70 4.61 8.52 14.66
CA GLN A 70 3.51 9.18 15.36
C GLN A 70 2.25 9.22 14.49
N HIS A 71 2.41 9.35 13.18
CA HIS A 71 1.32 9.30 12.21
C HIS A 71 1.69 8.40 11.05
N LEU A 72 0.69 7.64 10.59
CA LEU A 72 0.74 6.79 9.41
C LEU A 72 -0.49 7.08 8.55
N GLY A 73 -0.28 7.31 7.26
CA GLY A 73 -1.34 7.67 6.32
C GLY A 73 -0.82 7.79 4.90
N SER A 74 -1.40 8.71 4.15
CA SER A 74 -0.98 9.09 2.79
C SER A 74 -0.79 10.61 2.72
N HIS A 75 -0.07 11.08 1.70
CA HIS A 75 0.07 12.51 1.40
C HIS A 75 -0.57 12.80 0.05
N TRP A 76 -1.53 13.74 0.04
CA TRP A 76 -2.23 14.16 -1.17
C TRP A 76 -2.25 15.68 -1.26
N ALA A 77 -1.41 16.23 -2.14
CA ALA A 77 -1.35 17.64 -2.48
C ALA A 77 -1.41 17.83 -4.00
N THR A 78 -1.56 19.06 -4.46
CA THR A 78 -1.61 19.38 -5.90
C THR A 78 -0.31 19.03 -6.62
N ASP A 79 0.82 19.07 -5.92
CA ASP A 79 2.17 18.92 -6.45
C ASP A 79 2.83 17.57 -6.12
N ALA A 80 2.30 16.81 -5.15
CA ALA A 80 2.80 15.49 -4.80
C ALA A 80 1.69 14.58 -4.23
N GLN A 81 1.72 13.30 -4.61
CA GLN A 81 0.91 12.24 -4.02
C GLN A 81 1.83 11.12 -3.57
N VAL A 82 1.65 10.61 -2.35
CA VAL A 82 2.40 9.48 -1.79
C VAL A 82 1.43 8.57 -1.03
N ASP A 83 1.38 7.30 -1.42
CA ASP A 83 0.40 6.34 -0.93
C ASP A 83 0.62 5.98 0.55
N VAL A 84 1.88 5.89 0.97
CA VAL A 84 2.27 5.56 2.35
C VAL A 84 3.20 6.62 2.90
N VAL A 85 2.81 7.25 4.00
CA VAL A 85 3.63 8.19 4.74
C VAL A 85 3.59 7.83 6.22
N ALA A 86 4.74 7.50 6.80
CA ALA A 86 4.90 7.35 8.24
C ALA A 86 5.88 8.42 8.74
N ILE A 87 5.52 9.17 9.79
CA ILE A 87 6.31 10.32 10.23
C ILE A 87 6.54 10.31 11.74
N ASN A 88 7.77 10.64 12.14
CA ASN A 88 8.15 10.93 13.52
C ASN A 88 8.85 12.28 13.59
N TRP A 89 8.17 13.26 14.19
CA TRP A 89 8.65 14.63 14.33
C TRP A 89 9.81 14.77 15.31
N TYR A 90 9.85 13.94 16.37
CA TYR A 90 10.90 14.01 17.39
C TYR A 90 12.24 13.51 16.84
N GLU A 91 12.20 12.39 16.12
CA GLU A 91 13.39 11.79 15.49
C GLU A 91 13.73 12.42 14.13
N LYS A 92 12.87 13.31 13.63
CA LYS A 92 12.92 13.87 12.27
C LYS A 92 13.07 12.75 11.23
N ALA A 93 12.25 11.72 11.35
CA ALA A 93 12.27 10.56 10.46
C ALA A 93 10.97 10.44 9.68
N ILE A 94 11.07 10.10 8.40
CA ILE A 94 9.93 9.91 7.51
C ILE A 94 10.15 8.69 6.62
N LEU A 95 9.10 7.88 6.49
CA LEU A 95 9.00 6.79 5.53
C LEU A 95 8.05 7.24 4.43
N LEU A 96 8.49 7.19 3.19
CA LEU A 96 7.65 7.44 2.02
C LEU A 96 7.49 6.15 1.23
N GLY A 97 6.30 5.87 0.74
CA GLY A 97 6.06 4.65 -0.02
C GLY A 97 4.99 4.75 -1.10
N GLU A 98 5.16 3.86 -2.06
CA GLU A 98 4.35 3.76 -3.28
C GLU A 98 3.83 2.32 -3.42
N CYS A 99 2.55 2.19 -3.79
CA CYS A 99 1.85 0.91 -3.91
C CYS A 99 1.45 0.67 -5.36
N LYS A 100 1.93 -0.42 -5.97
CA LYS A 100 1.58 -0.80 -7.34
C LYS A 100 0.84 -2.12 -7.39
N TRP A 101 -0.45 -2.03 -7.71
CA TRP A 101 -1.35 -3.15 -7.95
C TRP A 101 -1.40 -3.53 -9.44
N GLY A 102 -0.25 -3.87 -10.02
CA GLY A 102 -0.08 -4.19 -11.44
C GLY A 102 0.02 -5.69 -11.74
N LEU A 103 -0.06 -6.04 -13.03
CA LEU A 103 0.31 -7.37 -13.54
C LEU A 103 1.82 -7.48 -13.78
N ASP A 104 2.47 -6.35 -14.07
CA ASP A 104 3.89 -6.28 -14.39
C ASP A 104 4.73 -5.93 -13.16
N ALA A 105 5.97 -6.42 -13.17
CA ALA A 105 6.96 -6.08 -12.15
C ALA A 105 7.25 -4.57 -12.15
N VAL A 106 7.39 -4.00 -10.96
CA VAL A 106 7.70 -2.58 -10.78
C VAL A 106 9.12 -2.29 -11.26
N GLY A 107 9.21 -1.32 -12.17
CA GLY A 107 10.45 -0.87 -12.79
C GLY A 107 11.14 0.26 -12.03
N HIS A 108 12.37 0.53 -12.44
CA HIS A 108 13.21 1.61 -11.88
C HIS A 108 12.55 3.00 -11.93
N SER A 109 11.74 3.29 -12.96
CA SER A 109 11.07 4.59 -13.09
C SER A 109 10.17 4.93 -11.91
N VAL A 110 9.43 3.95 -11.36
CA VAL A 110 8.54 4.15 -10.21
C VAL A 110 9.33 4.54 -8.96
N ILE A 111 10.53 4.00 -8.80
CA ILE A 111 11.41 4.33 -7.68
C ILE A 111 11.88 5.78 -7.81
N MET A 112 12.36 6.14 -8.99
CA MET A 112 12.81 7.50 -9.27
C MET A 112 11.70 8.53 -9.11
N GLU A 113 10.49 8.25 -9.57
CA GLU A 113 9.34 9.13 -9.39
C GLU A 113 9.07 9.45 -7.91
N LEU A 114 9.21 8.46 -7.00
CA LEU A 114 9.07 8.68 -5.56
C LEU A 114 10.22 9.49 -4.98
N VAL A 115 11.46 9.17 -5.36
CA VAL A 115 12.64 9.91 -4.91
C VAL A 115 12.57 11.38 -5.38
N GLU A 116 12.14 11.63 -6.61
CA GLU A 116 12.03 12.98 -7.19
C GLU A 116 10.97 13.85 -6.50
N LYS A 117 9.84 13.26 -6.07
CA LYS A 117 8.79 14.01 -5.35
C LYS A 117 9.07 14.18 -3.85
N THR A 118 10.05 13.46 -3.30
CA THR A 118 10.41 13.48 -1.87
C THR A 118 10.62 14.89 -1.30
N PRO A 119 11.36 15.82 -1.94
CA PRO A 119 11.58 17.16 -1.40
C PRO A 119 10.30 18.01 -1.22
N ARG A 120 9.19 17.63 -1.89
CA ARG A 120 7.89 18.31 -1.76
C ARG A 120 7.10 17.83 -0.54
N VAL A 121 7.43 16.64 -0.03
CA VAL A 121 6.70 15.96 1.04
C VAL A 121 7.44 16.03 2.37
N VAL A 122 8.78 15.99 2.33
CA VAL A 122 9.61 16.01 3.54
C VAL A 122 9.56 17.39 4.21
N PRO A 123 9.32 17.49 5.54
CA PRO A 123 9.13 18.78 6.20
C PRO A 123 10.39 19.67 6.31
N GLY A 124 11.59 19.14 6.10
CA GLY A 124 12.84 19.89 6.21
C GLY A 124 14.08 19.14 5.73
N LYS A 125 15.24 19.81 5.72
CA LYS A 125 16.47 19.26 5.14
C LYS A 125 17.20 18.22 6.00
N ASP A 126 17.03 18.29 7.32
CA ASP A 126 17.74 17.42 8.27
C ASP A 126 16.93 16.17 8.66
N TRP A 127 16.08 15.70 7.75
CA TRP A 127 15.21 14.55 7.99
C TRP A 127 15.85 13.26 7.51
N GLN A 128 15.71 12.20 8.30
CA GLN A 128 16.04 10.84 7.89
C GLN A 128 14.92 10.32 6.99
N ILE A 129 15.27 9.97 5.76
CA ILE A 129 14.30 9.54 4.75
C ILE A 129 14.50 8.04 4.52
N HIS A 130 13.41 7.31 4.63
CA HIS A 130 13.32 5.88 4.32
C HIS A 130 12.29 5.67 3.22
N TYR A 131 12.46 4.62 2.43
CA TYR A 131 11.49 4.26 1.40
C TYR A 131 10.91 2.87 1.61
N VAL A 132 9.67 2.69 1.17
CA VAL A 132 9.07 1.37 1.03
C VAL A 132 8.27 1.30 -0.27
N PHE A 133 8.46 0.23 -1.03
CA PHE A 133 7.71 0.00 -2.26
C PHE A 133 6.95 -1.31 -2.13
N PHE A 134 5.68 -1.27 -2.52
CA PHE A 134 4.81 -2.42 -2.53
C PHE A 134 4.43 -2.78 -3.96
N ALA A 135 4.63 -4.04 -4.34
CA ALA A 135 4.34 -4.48 -5.69
C ALA A 135 3.62 -5.83 -5.69
N ARG A 136 2.47 -5.89 -6.36
CA ARG A 136 1.75 -7.17 -6.49
C ARG A 136 2.55 -8.23 -7.25
N ALA A 137 3.18 -7.83 -8.34
CA ALA A 137 3.95 -8.71 -9.23
C ALA A 137 5.47 -8.67 -8.97
N GLY A 138 5.89 -8.05 -7.86
CA GLY A 138 7.31 -7.90 -7.53
C GLY A 138 8.02 -6.79 -8.31
N PHE A 139 9.34 -6.87 -8.38
CA PHE A 139 10.23 -5.81 -8.86
C PHE A 139 11.19 -6.34 -9.93
N THR A 140 11.57 -5.47 -10.86
CA THR A 140 12.61 -5.80 -11.85
C THR A 140 14.00 -5.83 -11.18
N ILE A 141 14.97 -6.52 -11.80
CA ILE A 141 16.37 -6.56 -11.30
C ILE A 141 16.95 -5.14 -11.20
N ALA A 142 16.69 -4.29 -12.20
CA ALA A 142 17.15 -2.91 -12.20
C ALA A 142 16.55 -2.09 -11.04
N ALA A 143 15.29 -2.34 -10.69
CA ALA A 143 14.66 -1.74 -9.51
C ALA A 143 15.32 -2.24 -8.22
N GLN A 144 15.54 -3.56 -8.10
CA GLN A 144 16.11 -4.17 -6.90
C GLN A 144 17.54 -3.70 -6.61
N ALA A 145 18.34 -3.48 -7.66
CA ALA A 145 19.69 -2.93 -7.52
C ALA A 145 19.72 -1.55 -6.85
N GLU A 146 18.63 -0.79 -6.91
CA GLU A 146 18.54 0.55 -6.32
C GLU A 146 18.14 0.52 -4.85
N ALA A 147 17.58 -0.58 -4.35
CA ALA A 147 16.98 -0.65 -3.02
C ALA A 147 17.99 -0.35 -1.89
N GLU A 148 19.21 -0.87 -2.01
CA GLU A 148 20.28 -0.62 -1.03
C GLU A 148 20.80 0.83 -1.09
N ASN A 149 20.86 1.43 -2.29
CA ASN A 149 21.40 2.77 -2.49
C ASN A 149 20.55 3.84 -1.81
N ILE A 150 19.23 3.66 -1.79
CA ILE A 150 18.28 4.66 -1.28
C ILE A 150 17.67 4.29 0.08
N ASN A 151 18.12 3.21 0.73
CA ASN A 151 17.51 2.70 1.97
C ASN A 151 16.01 2.40 1.79
N ALA A 152 15.69 1.64 0.73
CA ALA A 152 14.34 1.21 0.42
C ALA A 152 14.08 -0.24 0.83
N GLN A 153 12.89 -0.49 1.36
CA GLN A 153 12.35 -1.83 1.52
C GLN A 153 11.42 -2.19 0.37
N PHE A 154 11.64 -3.33 -0.27
CA PHE A 154 10.76 -3.84 -1.31
C PHE A 154 9.92 -4.98 -0.76
N VAL A 155 8.61 -4.88 -0.94
CA VAL A 155 7.64 -5.82 -0.39
C VAL A 155 6.74 -6.29 -1.54
N ASP A 156 6.90 -7.55 -1.92
CA ASP A 156 5.99 -8.18 -2.86
C ASP A 156 4.75 -8.74 -2.14
N LEU A 157 3.77 -9.22 -2.91
CA LEU A 157 2.53 -9.75 -2.34
C LEU A 157 2.76 -10.98 -1.44
N ALA A 158 3.73 -11.84 -1.77
CA ALA A 158 3.99 -13.05 -1.02
C ALA A 158 4.56 -12.72 0.38
N ARG A 159 5.52 -11.80 0.44
CA ARG A 159 6.05 -11.27 1.69
C ARG A 159 4.99 -10.56 2.51
N LEU A 160 4.20 -9.68 1.86
CA LEU A 160 3.13 -8.93 2.54
C LEU A 160 2.11 -9.87 3.20
N ASP A 161 1.65 -10.91 2.48
CA ASP A 161 0.67 -11.88 3.01
C ASP A 161 1.27 -12.70 4.16
N HIS A 162 2.54 -13.14 4.01
CA HIS A 162 3.24 -13.88 5.07
C HIS A 162 3.37 -13.06 6.35
N ASP A 163 3.89 -11.83 6.25
CA ASP A 163 4.17 -10.97 7.39
C ASP A 163 2.87 -10.63 8.15
N LEU A 164 1.80 -10.29 7.44
CA LEU A 164 0.51 -9.95 8.06
C LEU A 164 -0.13 -11.17 8.76
N ARG A 165 -0.06 -12.36 8.17
CA ARG A 165 -0.58 -13.59 8.83
C ARG A 165 0.21 -13.98 10.06
N SER A 166 1.52 -13.77 10.04
CA SER A 166 2.41 -14.08 11.17
C SER A 166 2.17 -13.21 12.41
N SER A 167 1.46 -12.09 12.22
CA SER A 167 1.16 -11.10 13.25
C SER A 167 -0.23 -11.24 13.90
N SER A 168 -1.06 -12.16 13.37
CA SER A 168 -2.42 -12.45 13.84
C SER A 168 -2.46 -13.50 14.96
#